data_AF-A0A350ERS2-F1
#
_entry.id   AF-A0A350ERS2-F1
#
_cell.length_a   1.000
_cell.length_b   1.000
_cell.length_c   1.000
_cell.angle_alpha   90.00
_cell.angle_beta   90.00
_cell.angle_gamma   90.00
#
_symmetry.space_group_name_H-M   'P 1'
#
loop_
_entity.id
_entity.type
_entity.pdbx_description
1 polymer ?
#
loop_
_entity_poly.entity_id
_entity_poly.type
_entity_poly.pdbx_seq_one_letter_code
_entity_poly.pdbx_strand_id
1 'polypeptide(L)' 'DDRRAKLVALIEHMDDGIGRVLAALRSSGQAERTLVLFSSDNGGQVNVGGFNGPYRGGKQDAYEGGLR' A
#
# COMPACT_ATOMS: atom_id res chain seq x y z
N ASP A 1 12.75 12.28 -9.26
CA ASP A 1 13.43 10.99 -9.04
C ASP A 1 12.63 9.91 -9.73
N ASP A 2 13.19 9.29 -10.78
CA ASP A 2 12.48 8.33 -11.62
C ASP A 2 12.06 7.08 -10.87
N ARG A 3 12.81 6.68 -9.83
CA ARG A 3 12.45 5.53 -8.98
C ARG A 3 11.16 5.81 -8.23
N ARG A 4 11.08 6.98 -7.58
CA ARG A 4 9.86 7.42 -6.91
C ARG A 4 8.68 7.55 -7.87
N ALA A 5 8.89 8.10 -9.08
CA ALA A 5 7.82 8.24 -10.07
C ALA A 5 7.25 6.87 -10.49
N LYS A 6 8.11 5.88 -10.77
CA LYS A 6 7.67 4.51 -11.10
C LYS A 6 6.93 3.84 -9.93
N LEU A 7 7.40 4.03 -8.70
CA LEU A 7 6.72 3.50 -7.53
C LEU A 7 5.34 4.14 -7.33
N VAL A 8 5.21 5.46 -7.53
CA VAL A 8 3.92 6.15 -7.45
C VAL A 8 2.95 5.62 -8.52
N ALA A 9 3.39 5.43 -9.75
CA ALA A 9 2.54 4.84 -10.80
C ALA A 9 2.05 3.42 -10.44
N LEU A 10 2.91 2.59 -9.83
CA LEU A 10 2.51 1.27 -9.32
C LEU A 10 1.43 1.40 -8.22
N ILE A 11 1.60 2.34 -7.29
CA ILE A 11 0.64 2.57 -6.19
C ILE A 11 -0.70 3.06 -6.76
N GLU A 12 -0.70 3.98 -7.73
CA GLU A 12 -1.92 4.46 -8.38
C GLU A 12 -2.69 3.33 -9.09
N HIS A 13 -1.98 2.43 -9.79
CA HIS A 13 -2.61 1.26 -10.41
C HIS A 13 -3.18 0.28 -9.39
N MET A 14 -2.51 0.10 -8.24
CA MET A 14 -3.02 -0.74 -7.15
C MET A 14 -4.29 -0.13 -6.53
N ASP A 15 -4.31 1.18 -6.30
CA ASP A 15 -5.46 1.90 -5.75
C ASP A 15 -6.70 1.78 -6.66
N ASP A 16 -6.53 1.96 -7.97
CA ASP A 16 -7.61 1.70 -8.96
C ASP A 16 -8.12 0.26 -8.89
N GLY A 17 -7.20 -0.72 -8.77
CA GLY A 17 -7.52 -2.12 -8.60
C GLY A 17 -8.36 -2.40 -7.34
N ILE A 18 -8.01 -1.79 -6.21
CA ILE A 18 -8.78 -1.86 -4.97
C ILE A 18 -10.17 -1.25 -5.17
N GLY A 19 -10.25 -0.08 -5.82
CA GLY A 19 -11.50 0.58 -6.17
C GLY A 19 -12.46 -0.34 -6.95
N ARG A 20 -11.93 -1.12 -7.90
CA ARG A 20 -12.70 -2.11 -8.68
C ARG A 20 -13.23 -3.26 -7.82
N VAL A 21 -12.43 -3.79 -6.88
CA VAL A 21 -12.89 -4.82 -5.93
C VAL A 21 -13.99 -4.29 -5.03
N LEU A 22 -13.83 -3.10 -4.47
CA LEU A 22 -14.84 -2.45 -3.64
C LEU A 22 -16.12 -2.15 -4.42
N ALA A 23 -16.01 -1.75 -5.68
CA ALA A 23 -17.17 -1.55 -6.56
C ALA A 23 -17.92 -2.86 -6.81
N ALA A 24 -17.19 -3.97 -7.04
CA ALA A 24 -17.79 -5.28 -7.21
C ALA A 24 -18.58 -5.71 -5.96
N LEU A 25 -18.01 -5.55 -4.76
CA LEU A 25 -18.70 -5.81 -3.47
C LEU A 25 -19.98 -5.00 -3.30
N ARG A 26 -19.98 -3.73 -3.72
CA ARG A 26 -21.19 -2.89 -3.70
C ARG A 26 -22.23 -3.38 -4.70
N SER A 27 -21.82 -3.66 -5.94
CA SER A 27 -22.72 -4.13 -6.99
C SER A 27 -23.35 -5.50 -6.71
N SER A 28 -22.65 -6.37 -5.96
CA SER A 28 -23.17 -7.68 -5.56
C SER A 28 -24.06 -7.63 -4.31
N GLY A 29 -24.20 -6.47 -3.66
CA GLY A 29 -24.94 -6.32 -2.40
C GLY A 29 -24.23 -6.93 -1.18
N GLN A 30 -22.94 -7.26 -1.28
CA GLN A 30 -22.17 -7.92 -0.21
C GLN A 30 -21.40 -6.94 0.68
N ALA A 31 -21.32 -5.66 0.29
CA ALA A 31 -20.51 -4.66 1.01
C ALA A 31 -20.85 -4.56 2.50
N GLU A 32 -22.13 -4.50 2.88
CA GLU A 32 -22.60 -4.33 4.26
C GLU A 32 -22.25 -5.49 5.21
N ARG A 33 -21.91 -6.67 4.67
CA ARG A 33 -21.57 -7.88 5.43
C ARG A 33 -20.15 -8.37 5.14
N THR A 34 -19.29 -7.49 4.64
CA THR A 34 -17.89 -7.79 4.31
C THR A 34 -16.96 -6.88 5.11
N LEU A 35 -16.08 -7.46 5.92
CA LEU A 35 -14.96 -6.73 6.53
C LEU A 35 -13.79 -6.68 5.55
N VAL A 36 -13.36 -5.48 5.18
CA VAL A 36 -12.18 -5.26 4.34
C VAL A 36 -11.03 -4.78 5.21
N LEU A 37 -9.90 -5.49 5.16
CA LEU A 37 -8.65 -5.10 5.81
C LEU A 37 -7.61 -4.82 4.73
N PHE A 38 -6.91 -3.69 4.85
CA PHE A 38 -5.79 -3.32 3.99
C PHE A 38 -4.58 -3.00 4.86
N SER A 39 -3.46 -3.65 4.59
CA SER A 39 -2.20 -3.49 5.31
C SER A 39 -1.03 -3.78 4.38
N SER A 40 0.13 -3.21 4.68
CA SER A 40 1.41 -3.63 4.09
C SER A 40 1.95 -4.87 4.83
N ASP A 41 2.83 -5.63 4.18
CA ASP A 41 3.54 -6.79 4.77
C ASP A 41 4.79 -6.36 5.56
N ASN A 42 5.42 -5.26 5.14
CA ASN A 42 6.54 -4.59 5.80
C ASN A 42 6.57 -3.10 5.42
N GLY A 43 7.49 -2.37 6.04
CA GLY A 43 7.78 -0.99 5.67
C GLY A 43 8.34 -0.84 4.25
N GLY A 44 8.25 0.36 3.69
CA GLY A 44 8.69 0.67 2.34
C GLY A 44 10.18 0.45 2.12
N GLN A 45 10.53 0.00 0.92
CA GLN A 45 11.91 -0.23 0.52
C GLN A 45 12.55 1.09 0.03
N VAL A 46 13.42 1.67 0.86
CA VAL A 46 13.95 3.04 0.67
C VAL A 46 14.78 3.16 -0.62
N ASN A 47 15.58 2.16 -0.97
CA ASN A 47 16.47 2.23 -2.15
C ASN A 47 15.74 2.19 -3.50
N VAL A 48 14.44 1.86 -3.52
CA VAL A 48 13.56 1.92 -4.71
C VAL A 48 12.54 3.07 -4.64
N GLY A 49 12.74 4.04 -3.75
CA GLY A 49 11.88 5.22 -3.63
C GLY A 49 10.70 5.06 -2.65
N GLY A 50 10.70 4.01 -1.83
CA GLY A 50 9.78 3.89 -0.69
C GLY A 50 10.01 4.99 0.33
N PHE A 51 8.95 5.44 1.00
CA PHE A 51 9.00 6.48 2.02
C PHE A 51 8.20 6.05 3.24
N ASN A 52 8.85 6.00 4.41
CA ASN A 52 8.30 5.48 5.66
C ASN A 52 7.94 6.61 6.65
N GLY A 53 7.64 7.80 6.14
CA GLY A 53 7.27 8.93 6.98
C GLY A 53 8.41 9.39 7.91
N PRO A 54 8.10 9.74 9.17
CA PRO A 54 9.10 10.17 10.16
C PRO A 54 9.89 8.99 10.78
N TYR A 55 9.58 7.74 10.38
CA TYR A 55 10.13 6.55 11.01
C TYR A 55 11.52 6.20 10.47
N ARG A 56 12.38 5.71 11.37
CA ARG A 56 13.74 5.29 11.03
C ARG A 56 13.70 3.96 10.27
N GLY A 57 14.49 3.83 9.22
CA GLY A 57 14.71 2.58 8.49
C GLY A 57 13.66 2.27 7.42
N GLY A 58 13.73 1.08 6.86
CA GLY A 58 12.81 0.54 5.87
C GLY A 58 12.77 -0.97 5.84
N LYS A 59 12.28 -1.55 4.75
CA LYS A 59 12.31 -2.99 4.52
C LYS A 59 13.68 -3.58 4.92
N GLN A 60 13.65 -4.67 5.69
CA GLN A 60 14.79 -5.37 6.32
C GLN A 60 15.34 -4.77 7.62
N ASP A 61 14.90 -3.58 8.04
CA ASP A 61 15.26 -3.03 9.35
C ASP A 61 14.27 -3.46 10.44
N ALA A 62 14.76 -3.64 11.67
CA ALA A 62 13.93 -3.84 12.86
C ALA A 62 13.48 -2.51 13.52
N TYR A 63 13.64 -1.39 12.81
CA TYR A 63 13.15 -0.08 13.24
C TYR A 63 11.70 0.13 12.78
N GLU A 64 11.01 1.13 13.35
CA GLU A 64 9.63 1.45 13.02
C GLU A 64 9.38 1.57 11.50
N GLY A 65 10.32 2.14 10.73
CA GLY A 65 10.15 2.29 9.29
C GLY A 65 10.18 0.98 8.50
N GLY A 66 10.61 -0.14 9.11
CA GLY A 66 10.54 -1.49 8.55
C GLY A 66 9.34 -2.31 9.02
N LEU A 67 8.72 -1.93 10.15
CA LEU A 67 7.70 -2.73 10.84
C LEU A 67 6.31 -2.07 10.94
N ARG A 68 6.21 -0.75 10.69
CA ARG A 68 4.99 0.04 10.89
C ARG A 68 4.47 0.68 9.61
#